data_AF-A0A8T1XRU5-F1
#
_entry.id   AF-A0A8T1XRU5-F1
#
_cell.length_a   1.000
_cell.length_b   1.000
_cell.length_c   1.000
_cell.angle_alpha   90.00
_cell.angle_beta   90.00
_cell.angle_gamma   90.00
#
_symmetry.space_group_name_H-M   'P 1'
#
loop_
_entity.id
_entity.type
_entity.pdbx_description
1 polymer ?
#
loop_
_entity_poly.entity_id
_entity_poly.type
_entity_poly.pdbx_seq_one_letter_code
_entity_poly.pdbx_strand_id
1 'polypeptide(L)'
;MGDRGFPTRCRCGETVKMGTSRTAKNPGRLFHSCPNGSAEDRWFHTFKWTDECMVEEIEDLKLQMNNLEEDSRSLQKSYNACESVVGTLQMENRVCEAVVENEMQECKIELRSLKNMIGCVLVLLLVYMFMF
;
A
#
# COMPACT_ATOMS: atom_id res chain seq x y z
N MET A 1 -32.68 -4.49 20.36
CA MET A 1 -31.23 -4.54 20.14
C MET A 1 -30.69 -3.11 20.07
N GLY A 2 -29.76 -2.75 20.95
CA GLY A 2 -29.02 -1.51 20.87
C GLY A 2 -27.83 -1.67 19.92
N ASP A 3 -27.37 -0.56 19.34
CA ASP A 3 -26.21 -0.56 18.46
C ASP A 3 -24.95 -1.02 19.22
N ARG A 4 -24.06 -1.73 18.52
CA ARG A 4 -22.76 -2.19 19.03
C ARG A 4 -21.85 -0.97 19.26
N GLY A 5 -20.95 -1.05 20.23
CA GLY A 5 -20.07 0.04 20.64
C GLY A 5 -20.70 1.02 21.63
N PHE A 6 -20.06 2.18 21.77
CA PHE A 6 -20.51 3.25 22.67
C PHE A 6 -21.69 4.05 22.11
N PRO A 7 -22.84 4.08 22.80
CA PRO A 7 -23.96 4.87 22.33
C PRO A 7 -23.70 6.37 22.54
N THR A 8 -23.85 7.16 21.48
CA THR A 8 -23.68 8.62 21.52
C THR A 8 -25.00 9.38 21.57
N ARG A 9 -26.06 8.86 20.93
CA ARG A 9 -27.42 9.43 20.93
C ARG A 9 -28.48 8.38 21.24
N CYS A 10 -29.57 8.83 21.84
CA CYS A 10 -30.77 8.05 22.05
C CYS A 10 -31.71 8.18 20.84
N ARG A 11 -32.62 7.21 20.68
CA ARG A 11 -33.67 7.23 19.66
C ARG A 11 -34.61 8.45 19.75
N CYS A 12 -34.71 9.07 20.91
CA CYS A 12 -35.47 10.29 21.13
C CYS A 12 -34.71 11.57 20.74
N GLY A 13 -33.50 11.45 20.17
CA GLY A 13 -32.66 12.58 19.75
C GLY A 13 -31.69 13.11 20.81
N GLU A 14 -31.92 12.78 22.08
CA GLU A 14 -31.09 13.26 23.19
C GLU A 14 -29.70 12.63 23.21
N THR A 15 -28.73 13.40 23.74
CA THR A 15 -27.36 12.91 23.95
C THR A 15 -27.32 11.95 25.13
N VAL A 16 -26.67 10.81 24.93
CA VAL A 16 -26.50 9.79 25.97
C VAL A 16 -25.49 10.27 26.99
N LYS A 17 -25.79 10.07 28.28
CA LYS A 17 -24.93 10.46 29.41
C LYS A 17 -24.35 9.24 30.09
N MET A 18 -23.13 9.37 30.59
CA MET A 18 -22.52 8.36 31.45
C MET A 18 -22.98 8.56 32.89
N GLY A 19 -23.24 7.46 33.59
CA GLY A 19 -23.64 7.45 34.99
C GLY A 19 -22.99 6.31 35.77
N THR A 20 -23.09 6.39 37.09
CA THR A 20 -22.59 5.37 38.02
C THR A 20 -23.76 4.72 38.73
N SER A 21 -23.89 3.40 38.62
CA SER A 21 -24.98 2.65 39.24
C SER A 21 -24.87 2.70 40.75
N ARG A 22 -25.97 3.11 41.39
CA ARG A 22 -26.14 3.11 42.85
C ARG A 22 -26.98 1.92 43.33
N THR A 23 -27.28 0.97 42.44
CA THR A 23 -28.07 -0.20 42.79
C THR A 23 -27.26 -1.15 43.67
N ALA A 24 -27.90 -1.80 44.64
CA ALA A 24 -27.23 -2.81 45.48
C ALA A 24 -26.68 -4.00 44.67
N LYS A 25 -27.28 -4.28 43.50
CA LYS A 25 -26.85 -5.36 42.60
C LYS A 25 -25.57 -5.03 41.83
N ASN A 26 -25.41 -3.78 41.39
CA ASN A 26 -24.27 -3.34 40.58
C ASN A 26 -23.70 -2.02 41.12
N PRO A 27 -23.24 -1.96 42.39
CA PRO A 27 -22.76 -0.72 42.98
C PRO A 27 -21.50 -0.25 42.25
N GLY A 28 -21.45 1.03 41.88
CA GLY A 28 -20.29 1.63 41.23
C GLY A 28 -20.12 1.33 39.73
N ARG A 29 -20.87 0.38 39.15
CA ARG A 29 -20.75 0.01 37.73
C ARG A 29 -21.18 1.18 36.83
N LEU A 30 -20.39 1.49 35.80
CA LEU A 30 -20.64 2.59 34.87
C LEU A 30 -21.61 2.18 33.76
N PHE A 31 -22.54 3.06 33.41
CA PHE A 31 -23.49 2.85 32.33
C PHE A 31 -23.68 4.11 31.50
N HIS A 32 -24.23 3.93 30.30
CA HIS A 32 -24.63 4.98 29.39
C HIS A 32 -26.16 4.97 29.28
N SER A 33 -26.83 6.09 29.54
CA SER A 33 -28.28 6.18 29.42
C SER A 33 -28.79 7.51 28.85
N CYS A 34 -29.99 7.46 28.29
CA CYS A 34 -30.74 8.67 27.94
C CYS A 34 -31.13 9.47 29.21
N PRO A 35 -31.01 10.81 29.22
CA PRO A 35 -31.50 11.64 30.33
C PRO A 35 -33.01 11.58 30.50
N ASN A 36 -33.77 11.36 29.43
CA ASN A 36 -35.24 11.24 29.46
C ASN A 36 -35.71 9.81 29.75
N GLY A 37 -34.78 8.86 29.96
CA GLY A 37 -35.12 7.46 30.20
C GLY A 37 -35.66 7.23 31.60
N SER A 38 -36.86 6.66 31.70
CA SER A 38 -37.47 6.19 32.95
C SER A 38 -37.36 4.67 33.10
N ALA A 39 -37.74 4.15 34.27
CA ALA A 39 -37.81 2.70 34.48
C ALA A 39 -38.91 2.02 33.64
N GLU A 40 -39.94 2.78 33.24
CA GLU A 40 -41.11 2.33 32.50
C GLU A 40 -40.85 2.35 30.98
N ASP A 41 -39.96 3.24 30.53
CA ASP A 41 -39.68 3.49 29.11
C ASP A 41 -38.30 2.97 28.65
N ARG A 42 -37.71 2.03 29.40
CA ARG A 42 -36.37 1.46 29.11
C ARG A 42 -36.27 0.79 27.75
N TRP A 43 -37.39 0.38 27.16
CA TRP A 43 -37.43 -0.24 25.84
C TRP A 43 -37.25 0.78 24.71
N PHE A 44 -37.61 2.05 24.94
CA PHE A 44 -37.48 3.13 23.97
C PHE A 44 -36.19 3.92 24.15
N HIS A 45 -35.74 4.07 25.40
CA HIS A 45 -34.55 4.85 25.74
C HIS A 45 -33.29 4.00 25.87
N THR A 46 -32.17 4.54 25.39
CA THR A 46 -30.87 3.88 25.47
C THR A 46 -30.47 3.65 26.93
N PHE A 47 -30.06 2.41 27.22
CA PHE A 47 -29.34 2.01 28.43
C PHE A 47 -28.34 0.91 28.05
N LYS A 48 -27.06 1.08 28.40
CA LYS A 48 -26.02 0.07 28.14
C LYS A 48 -24.89 0.17 29.16
N TRP A 49 -24.29 -0.95 29.54
CA TRP A 49 -23.16 -0.94 30.46
C TRP A 49 -21.86 -0.57 29.75
N THR A 50 -21.04 0.25 30.40
CA THR A 50 -19.79 0.75 29.82
C THR A 50 -18.80 -0.38 29.52
N ASP A 51 -18.68 -1.37 30.41
CA ASP A 51 -17.79 -2.51 30.23
C ASP A 51 -18.22 -3.41 29.06
N GLU A 52 -19.53 -3.55 28.82
CA GLU A 52 -20.04 -4.27 27.64
C GLU A 52 -19.69 -3.53 26.35
N CYS A 53 -19.87 -2.20 26.31
CA CYS A 53 -19.41 -1.38 25.18
C CYS A 53 -17.90 -1.53 24.93
N MET A 54 -17.09 -1.51 26.00
CA MET A 54 -15.63 -1.67 25.88
C MET A 54 -15.24 -3.01 25.28
N VAL A 55 -15.89 -4.11 25.70
CA VAL A 55 -15.62 -5.44 25.14
C VAL A 55 -15.93 -5.47 23.64
N GLU A 56 -17.08 -4.93 23.24
CA GLU A 56 -17.47 -4.87 21.83
C GLU A 56 -16.47 -4.06 20.99
N GLU A 57 -16.02 -2.89 21.47
CA GLU A 57 -15.01 -2.07 20.77
C GLU A 57 -13.66 -2.81 20.68
N ILE A 58 -13.24 -3.50 21.74
CA ILE A 58 -11.99 -4.27 21.73
C ILE A 58 -12.07 -5.43 20.73
N GLU A 59 -13.21 -6.12 20.64
CA GLU A 59 -13.45 -7.16 19.65
C GLU A 59 -13.42 -6.60 18.22
N ASP A 60 -14.03 -5.44 17.98
CA ASP A 60 -14.03 -4.78 16.67
C ASP A 60 -12.62 -4.34 16.28
N LEU A 61 -11.86 -3.77 17.22
CA LEU A 61 -10.46 -3.41 17.02
C LEU A 61 -9.58 -4.63 16.72
N LYS A 62 -9.80 -5.76 17.40
CA LYS A 62 -9.09 -7.01 17.10
C LYS A 62 -9.36 -7.49 15.68
N LEU A 63 -10.61 -7.42 15.23
CA LEU A 63 -10.97 -7.78 13.86
C LEU A 63 -10.27 -6.87 12.85
N GLN A 64 -10.30 -5.55 13.08
CA GLN A 64 -9.62 -4.58 12.22
C GLN A 64 -8.10 -4.81 12.17
N MET A 65 -7.48 -5.12 13.31
CA MET A 65 -6.05 -5.44 13.41
C MET A 65 -5.70 -6.69 12.61
N ASN A 66 -6.50 -7.76 12.73
CA ASN A 66 -6.27 -8.99 11.97
C ASN A 66 -6.35 -8.75 10.45
N ASN A 67 -7.33 -7.94 10.00
CA ASN A 67 -7.46 -7.59 8.60
C ASN A 67 -6.25 -6.75 8.12
N LEU A 68 -5.82 -5.77 8.93
CA LEU A 68 -4.62 -4.96 8.64
C LEU A 68 -3.35 -5.83 8.56
N GLU A 69 -3.19 -6.82 9.43
CA GLU A 69 -2.07 -7.76 9.39
C GLU A 69 -2.10 -8.65 8.13
N GLU A 70 -3.29 -9.05 7.66
CA GLU A 70 -3.45 -9.77 6.40
C GLU A 70 -3.09 -8.89 5.20
N ASP A 71 -3.62 -7.67 5.14
CA ASP A 71 -3.31 -6.69 4.10
C ASP A 71 -1.81 -6.36 4.07
N SER A 72 -1.18 -6.18 5.23
CA SER A 72 0.26 -5.95 5.35
C SER A 72 1.07 -7.13 4.81
N ARG A 73 0.66 -8.37 5.09
CA ARG A 73 1.34 -9.56 4.57
C ARG A 73 1.17 -9.68 3.06
N SER A 74 -0.01 -9.35 2.53
CA SER A 74 -0.28 -9.32 1.09
C SER A 74 0.59 -8.27 0.40
N LEU A 75 0.66 -7.06 0.95
CA LEU A 75 1.47 -5.97 0.44
C LEU A 75 2.97 -6.30 0.47
N GLN A 76 3.45 -6.95 1.53
CA GLN A 76 4.85 -7.38 1.59
C GLN A 76 5.19 -8.39 0.49
N LYS A 77 4.29 -9.33 0.18
CA LYS A 77 4.49 -10.29 -0.91
C LYS A 77 4.55 -9.59 -2.27
N SER A 78 3.65 -8.65 -2.54
CA SER A 78 3.65 -7.91 -3.80
C SER A 78 4.88 -7.00 -3.92
N TYR A 79 5.32 -6.38 -2.83
CA TYR A 79 6.56 -5.61 -2.77
C TYR A 79 7.78 -6.48 -3.12
N ASN A 80 7.94 -7.64 -2.49
CA ASN A 80 9.05 -8.54 -2.77
C ASN A 80 9.05 -9.04 -4.23
N ALA A 81 7.87 -9.30 -4.80
CA ALA A 81 7.74 -9.66 -6.21
C ALA A 81 8.17 -8.51 -7.13
N CYS A 82 7.74 -7.29 -6.81
CA CYS A 82 8.14 -6.09 -7.54
C CYS A 82 9.66 -5.83 -7.45
N GLU A 83 10.24 -5.97 -6.25
CA GLU A 83 11.68 -5.84 -6.01
C GLU A 83 12.47 -6.85 -6.87
N SER A 84 12.01 -8.10 -6.96
CA SER A 84 12.62 -9.09 -7.84
C SER A 84 12.55 -8.69 -9.32
N VAL A 85 11.40 -8.18 -9.80
CA VAL A 85 11.25 -7.73 -11.19
C VAL A 85 12.17 -6.56 -11.49
N VAL A 86 12.27 -5.59 -10.57
CA VAL A 86 13.19 -4.45 -10.69
C VAL A 86 14.63 -4.94 -10.78
N GLY A 87 15.03 -5.90 -9.95
CA GLY A 87 16.37 -6.50 -10.01
C GLY A 87 16.66 -7.16 -11.37
N THR A 88 15.70 -7.92 -11.91
CA THR A 88 15.84 -8.55 -13.23
C THR A 88 15.95 -7.51 -14.34
N LEU A 89 15.07 -6.51 -14.38
CA LEU A 89 15.10 -5.45 -15.40
C LEU A 89 16.40 -4.64 -15.34
N GLN A 90 16.93 -4.37 -14.14
CA GLN A 90 18.22 -3.72 -13.98
C GLN A 90 19.36 -4.54 -14.59
N MET A 91 19.34 -5.87 -14.43
CA MET A 91 20.33 -6.75 -15.05
C MET A 91 20.18 -6.79 -16.58
N GLU A 92 18.96 -6.93 -17.08
CA GLU A 92 18.68 -6.91 -18.52
C GLU A 92 19.13 -5.60 -19.17
N ASN A 93 18.88 -4.46 -18.51
CA ASN A 93 19.32 -3.17 -19.02
C ASN A 93 20.85 -3.06 -19.12
N ARG A 94 21.59 -3.54 -18.10
CA ARG A 94 23.08 -3.59 -18.15
C ARG A 94 23.59 -4.47 -19.29
N VAL A 95 22.95 -5.61 -19.52
CA VAL A 95 23.31 -6.51 -20.63
C VAL A 95 23.04 -5.83 -21.96
N CYS A 96 21.88 -5.17 -22.11
CA CYS A 96 21.53 -4.43 -23.32
C CYS A 96 22.54 -3.31 -23.61
N GLU A 97 22.88 -2.51 -22.60
CA GLU A 97 23.90 -1.45 -22.71
C GLU A 97 25.25 -2.03 -23.18
N ALA A 98 25.71 -3.13 -22.58
CA ALA A 98 26.97 -3.77 -22.97
C ALA A 98 26.95 -4.33 -24.41
N VAL A 99 25.83 -4.92 -24.85
CA VAL A 99 25.68 -5.41 -26.23
C VAL A 99 25.72 -4.24 -27.21
N VAL A 100 24.96 -3.17 -26.96
CA VAL A 100 24.94 -1.98 -27.81
C VAL A 100 26.32 -1.35 -27.92
N GLU A 101 27.06 -1.25 -26.81
CA GLU A 101 28.44 -0.77 -26.83
C GLU A 101 29.36 -1.64 -27.68
N ASN A 102 29.24 -2.97 -27.59
CA ASN A 102 30.06 -3.90 -28.37
C ASN A 102 29.79 -3.79 -29.88
N GLU A 103 28.53 -3.86 -30.29
CA GLU A 103 28.11 -3.73 -31.70
C GLU A 103 28.54 -2.37 -32.29
N MET A 104 28.46 -1.29 -31.50
CA MET A 104 28.95 0.02 -31.91
C MET A 104 30.47 0.03 -32.13
N GLN A 105 31.26 -0.65 -31.28
CA GLN A 105 32.71 -0.76 -31.49
C GLN A 105 33.04 -1.58 -32.74
N GLU A 106 32.31 -2.67 -32.98
CA GLU A 106 32.49 -3.51 -34.17
C GLU A 106 32.22 -2.71 -35.44
N CYS A 107 31.07 -2.05 -35.53
CA CYS A 107 30.73 -1.18 -36.66
C CYS A 107 31.76 -0.05 -36.85
N LYS A 108 32.28 0.52 -35.77
CA LYS A 108 33.33 1.56 -35.82
C LYS A 108 34.65 1.02 -36.40
N ILE A 109 35.01 -0.23 -36.11
CA ILE A 109 36.19 -0.89 -36.67
C ILE A 109 35.99 -1.14 -38.16
N GLU A 110 34.82 -1.66 -38.57
CA GLU A 110 34.49 -1.88 -39.97
C GLU A 110 34.52 -0.58 -40.79
N LEU A 111 33.92 0.49 -40.27
CA LEU A 111 33.95 1.82 -40.90
C LEU A 111 35.38 2.35 -41.07
N ARG A 112 36.27 2.11 -40.10
CA ARG A 112 37.68 2.47 -40.21
C ARG A 112 38.37 1.68 -41.32
N SER A 113 38.10 0.38 -41.42
CA SER A 113 38.62 -0.48 -42.49
C SER A 113 38.15 -0.01 -43.88
N LEU A 114 36.85 0.24 -44.03
CA LEU A 114 36.25 0.75 -45.27
C LEU A 114 36.86 2.10 -45.68
N LYS A 115 37.01 3.03 -44.73
CA LYS A 115 37.64 4.33 -45.00
C LYS A 115 39.08 4.17 -45.52
N ASN A 116 39.84 3.25 -44.95
CA ASN A 116 41.21 2.97 -45.39
C ASN A 116 41.23 2.36 -46.80
N MET A 117 40.32 1.42 -47.11
CA MET A 117 40.22 0.82 -48.45
C MET A 117 39.90 1.85 -49.52
N ILE A 118 38.92 2.73 -49.27
CA ILE A 118 38.58 3.83 -50.19
C ILE A 118 39.81 4.71 -50.45
N GLY A 119 40.55 5.05 -49.39
CA GLY A 119 41.81 5.79 -49.50
C GLY A 119 42.83 5.09 -50.42
N CYS A 120 43.04 3.79 -50.26
CA CYS A 120 43.93 3.01 -51.11
C CYS A 120 43.50 3.04 -52.59
N VAL A 121 42.20 2.85 -52.86
CA VAL A 121 41.66 2.87 -54.24
C VAL A 121 41.87 4.25 -54.88
N LEU A 122 41.60 5.33 -54.15
CA LEU A 122 41.81 6.69 -54.67
C LEU A 122 43.29 6.96 -55.01
N VAL A 123 44.23 6.51 -54.17
CA VAL A 123 45.67 6.64 -54.44
C VAL A 123 46.06 5.87 -55.70
N LEU A 124 45.61 4.62 -55.85
CA LEU A 124 45.91 3.81 -57.03
C LEU A 124 45.37 4.45 -58.32
N LEU A 125 44.16 5.03 -58.29
CA LEU A 125 43.59 5.76 -59.43
C LEU A 125 44.40 7.00 -59.79
N LEU A 126 44.86 7.77 -58.80
CA LEU A 126 45.71 8.93 -59.04
C LEU A 126 47.04 8.54 -59.69
N VAL A 127 47.70 7.51 -59.15
CA VAL A 127 48.96 6.98 -59.73
C VAL A 127 48.74 6.54 -61.18
N TYR A 128 47.65 5.81 -61.45
CA TYR A 128 47.30 5.39 -62.80
C TYR A 128 47.12 6.58 -63.76
N MET A 129 46.40 7.63 -63.35
CA MET A 129 46.22 8.87 -64.14
C MET A 129 47.50 9.69 -64.35
N PHE A 130 48.52 9.54 -63.51
CA PHE A 130 49.82 10.20 -63.71
C PHE A 130 50.76 9.40 -64.61
N MET A 131 50.60 8.07 -64.68
CA MET A 131 51.46 7.18 -65.45
C MET A 131 51.01 6.98 -66.91
N PHE A 132 49.73 7.17 -67.20
CA PHE A 132 49.11 6.97 -68.51
C PHE A 132 48.36 8.22 -68.96
#